data_AF-A0A6S7FKA5-F1
#
_entry.id   AF-A0A6S7FKA5-F1
#
_cell.length_a   1.000
_cell.length_b   1.000
_cell.length_c   1.000
_cell.angle_alpha   90.00
_cell.angle_beta   90.00
_cell.angle_gamma   90.00
#
_symmetry.space_group_name_H-M   'P 1'
#
loop_
_entity.id
_entity.type
_entity.pdbx_description
1 polymer ?
#
loop_
_entity_poly.entity_id
_entity_poly.type
_entity_poly.pdbx_seq_one_letter_code
_entity_poly.pdbx_strand_id
1 'polypeptide(L)'
;MTRFDTIFSAHLPENLRVQCGAFKKALHECSPEMIEIYDNIQSWYSANIKPHEDKEDNGDLAQFLMQYLEQVNSLLHIINACCSGDWEGYLAVLENVIKYFFAHNLLNYARLMPVHLAQMNALEQDDPVTWEALKAGEFVVAKSEVPFTCLFTDQTLEQKIKELRRHGGMVGLSQDETGLDRLVTTTPHLARIVKQYLNSFPKESSSSHRNEHYQLSGCVSIRSRENALKLHHSIELHCTGNPFKEISPLKSLVSSVLVPEDAKETIFCTLARKVRNALTSSSVNDCCPHQNSRFGTQ
;
A
#
# COMPACT_ATOMS: atom_id res chain seq x y z
N MET A 1 28.66 3.47 19.32
CA MET A 1 29.36 3.32 18.03
C MET A 1 28.48 2.40 17.21
N THR A 2 27.68 2.88 16.26
CA THR A 2 26.73 1.98 15.58
C THR A 2 27.41 1.25 14.43
N ARG A 3 26.93 0.03 14.17
CA ARG A 3 27.29 -0.82 13.02
C ARG A 3 26.98 -0.15 11.68
N PHE A 4 25.93 0.67 11.61
CA PHE A 4 25.61 1.49 10.43
C PHE A 4 26.30 2.86 10.41
N ASP A 5 26.66 3.47 11.54
CA ASP A 5 27.51 4.67 11.56
C ASP A 5 28.89 4.34 11.02
N THR A 6 29.35 3.08 11.04
CA THR A 6 30.61 2.74 10.35
C THR A 6 30.46 2.80 8.82
N ILE A 7 29.25 2.58 8.30
CA ILE A 7 28.90 2.67 6.87
C ILE A 7 28.55 4.13 6.47
N PHE A 8 27.87 4.87 7.35
CA PHE A 8 27.43 6.25 7.10
C PHE A 8 28.44 7.32 7.56
N SER A 9 29.21 7.07 8.62
CA SER A 9 30.21 8.01 9.18
C SER A 9 31.60 7.86 8.58
N ALA A 10 31.90 6.76 7.87
CA ALA A 10 33.05 6.68 6.98
C ALA A 10 32.62 7.12 5.57
N HIS A 11 32.17 8.37 5.46
CA HIS A 11 31.76 9.02 4.21
C HIS A 11 30.65 8.28 3.47
N LEU A 12 29.38 8.67 3.70
CA LEU A 12 28.46 8.70 2.56
C LEU A 12 29.22 9.45 1.45
N PRO A 13 29.54 8.83 0.30
CA PRO A 13 30.37 9.50 -0.69
C PRO A 13 29.73 10.85 -0.96
N GLU A 14 30.50 11.95 -0.95
CA GLU A 14 29.94 13.30 -1.17
C GLU A 14 29.05 13.30 -2.44
N ASN A 15 29.43 12.49 -3.42
CA ASN A 15 28.67 12.14 -4.61
C ASN A 15 27.24 11.64 -4.31
N LEU A 16 27.03 10.69 -3.39
CA LEU A 16 25.69 10.18 -3.06
C LEU A 16 24.84 11.22 -2.33
N ARG A 17 25.43 12.03 -1.44
CA ARG A 17 24.68 13.13 -0.79
C ARG A 17 24.21 14.15 -1.82
N VAL A 18 25.09 14.48 -2.79
CA VAL A 18 24.76 15.34 -3.92
C VAL A 18 23.69 14.70 -4.80
N GLN A 19 23.79 13.40 -5.11
CA GLN A 19 22.76 12.68 -5.87
C GLN A 19 21.41 12.66 -5.15
N CYS A 20 21.37 12.40 -3.84
CA CYS A 20 20.12 12.47 -3.06
C CYS A 20 19.54 13.89 -3.04
N GLY A 21 20.39 14.93 -2.97
CA GLY A 21 19.98 16.32 -3.08
C GLY A 21 19.41 16.65 -4.47
N ALA A 22 20.08 16.19 -5.53
CA ALA A 22 19.64 16.32 -6.91
C ALA A 22 18.33 15.57 -7.16
N PHE A 23 18.20 14.35 -6.64
CA PHE A 23 17.00 13.53 -6.71
C PHE A 23 15.83 14.24 -6.05
N LYS A 24 16.02 14.78 -4.84
CA LYS A 24 14.98 15.55 -4.14
C LYS A 24 14.54 16.77 -4.96
N LYS A 25 15.49 17.47 -5.58
CA LYS A 25 15.18 18.62 -6.44
C LYS A 25 14.40 18.18 -7.69
N ALA A 26 14.88 17.14 -8.38
CA ALA A 26 14.23 16.57 -9.56
C ALA A 26 12.82 16.05 -9.25
N LEU A 27 12.61 15.44 -8.08
CA LEU A 27 11.29 15.04 -7.57
C LEU A 27 10.36 16.24 -7.40
N HIS A 28 10.85 17.31 -6.76
CA HIS A 28 10.06 18.53 -6.59
C HIS A 28 9.71 19.20 -7.92
N GLU A 29 10.61 19.12 -8.90
CA GLU A 29 10.42 19.69 -10.24
C GLU A 29 9.69 18.73 -11.20
N CYS A 30 9.36 17.51 -10.76
CA CYS A 30 8.83 16.42 -11.61
C CYS A 30 9.68 16.20 -12.88
N SER A 31 11.00 16.36 -12.77
CA SER A 31 11.93 16.20 -13.90
C SER A 31 12.07 14.71 -14.27
N PRO A 32 12.02 14.33 -15.57
CA PRO A 32 12.21 12.94 -16.00
C PRO A 32 13.58 12.36 -15.60
N GLU A 33 14.58 13.22 -15.39
CA GLU A 33 15.91 12.85 -14.88
C GLU A 33 15.85 12.18 -13.50
N MET A 34 14.75 12.38 -12.75
CA MET A 34 14.57 11.77 -11.43
C MET A 34 14.67 10.24 -11.49
N ILE A 35 14.24 9.62 -12.60
CA ILE A 35 14.27 8.15 -12.76
C ILE A 35 15.73 7.68 -12.83
N GLU A 36 16.54 8.31 -13.67
CA GLU A 36 17.96 7.96 -13.81
C GLU A 36 18.73 8.21 -12.50
N ILE A 37 18.46 9.33 -11.82
CA ILE A 37 19.10 9.61 -10.51
C ILE A 37 18.68 8.55 -9.48
N TYR A 38 17.40 8.17 -9.45
CA TYR A 38 16.91 7.11 -8.57
C TYR A 38 17.58 5.77 -8.86
N ASP A 39 17.65 5.36 -10.12
CA ASP A 39 18.26 4.09 -10.53
C ASP A 39 19.75 4.04 -10.14
N ASN A 40 20.47 5.16 -10.28
CA ASN A 40 21.85 5.28 -9.85
C ASN A 40 22.00 5.13 -8.32
N ILE A 41 21.16 5.81 -7.54
CA ILE A 41 21.14 5.70 -6.07
C ILE A 41 20.79 4.26 -5.66
N GLN A 42 19.78 3.67 -6.29
CA GLN A 42 19.26 2.34 -6.00
C GLN A 42 20.28 1.24 -6.33
N SER A 43 20.97 1.38 -7.46
CA SER A 43 22.06 0.50 -7.87
C SER A 43 23.23 0.56 -6.87
N TRP A 44 23.62 1.78 -6.48
CA TRP A 44 24.66 1.97 -5.47
C TRP A 44 24.26 1.36 -4.11
N TYR A 45 23.05 1.62 -3.64
CA TYR A 45 22.52 1.06 -2.39
C TYR A 45 22.53 -0.48 -2.42
N SER A 46 22.07 -1.07 -3.53
CA SER A 46 22.02 -2.52 -3.71
C SER A 46 23.41 -3.17 -3.73
N ALA A 47 24.42 -2.47 -4.26
CA ALA A 47 25.79 -2.98 -4.32
C ALA A 47 26.57 -2.79 -3.01
N ASN A 48 26.33 -1.70 -2.28
CA ASN A 48 27.20 -1.27 -1.18
C ASN A 48 26.57 -1.36 0.21
N ILE A 49 25.24 -1.34 0.34
CA ILE A 49 24.56 -1.29 1.64
C ILE A 49 23.78 -2.58 1.89
N LYS A 50 22.94 -2.97 0.94
CA LYS A 50 22.08 -4.15 1.04
C LYS A 50 22.82 -5.44 1.45
N PRO A 51 24.01 -5.77 0.93
CA PRO A 51 24.73 -6.98 1.31
C PRO A 51 25.23 -7.01 2.76
N HIS A 52 25.30 -5.84 3.41
CA HIS A 52 25.68 -5.71 4.82
C HIS A 52 24.46 -5.84 5.74
N GLU A 53 23.29 -5.32 5.32
CA GLU A 53 22.02 -5.53 6.01
C GLU A 53 21.68 -7.02 6.14
N ASP A 54 21.99 -7.81 5.12
CA ASP A 54 21.70 -9.26 5.06
C ASP A 54 22.65 -10.13 5.92
N LYS A 55 23.77 -9.59 6.40
CA LYS A 55 24.84 -10.36 7.08
C LYS A 55 24.97 -10.10 8.57
N GLU A 56 24.47 -8.99 9.08
CA GLU A 56 24.56 -8.63 10.49
C GLU A 56 23.32 -9.06 11.28
N ASP A 57 23.54 -9.64 12.45
CA ASP A 57 22.50 -9.79 13.45
C ASP A 57 22.10 -8.39 13.94
N ASN A 58 20.98 -7.91 13.39
CA ASN A 58 20.39 -6.60 13.69
C ASN A 58 19.49 -6.66 14.95
N GLY A 59 19.36 -7.82 15.59
CA GLY A 59 18.42 -8.06 16.69
C GLY A 59 16.99 -8.29 16.20
N ASP A 60 16.18 -8.94 17.05
CA ASP A 60 14.84 -9.41 16.69
C ASP A 60 13.92 -8.28 16.23
N LEU A 61 13.95 -7.13 16.91
CA LEU A 61 13.06 -6.02 16.59
C LEU A 61 13.39 -5.40 15.22
N ALA A 62 14.68 -5.23 14.89
CA ALA A 62 15.07 -4.74 13.58
C ALA A 62 14.68 -5.72 12.48
N GLN A 63 14.92 -7.01 12.69
CA GLN A 63 14.51 -8.07 11.76
C GLN A 63 13.00 -8.04 11.51
N PHE A 64 12.20 -7.92 12.57
CA PHE A 64 10.75 -7.78 12.47
C PHE A 64 10.35 -6.53 11.66
N LEU A 65 10.95 -5.37 11.96
CA LEU A 65 10.64 -4.13 11.26
C LEU A 65 11.00 -4.20 9.76
N MET A 66 12.12 -4.83 9.40
CA MET A 66 12.49 -5.04 7.99
C MET A 66 11.45 -5.90 7.27
N GLN A 67 11.06 -7.03 7.85
CA GLN A 67 10.03 -7.92 7.28
C GLN A 67 8.65 -7.27 7.22
N TYR A 68 8.32 -6.42 8.20
CA TYR A 68 7.10 -5.61 8.16
C TYR A 68 7.15 -4.58 7.03
N LEU A 69 8.28 -3.89 6.85
CA LEU A 69 8.46 -2.94 5.75
C LEU A 69 8.39 -3.61 4.37
N GLU A 70 8.83 -4.86 4.21
CA GLU A 70 8.63 -5.62 2.96
C GLU A 70 7.14 -5.84 2.62
N GLN A 71 6.31 -6.09 3.64
CA GLN A 71 4.86 -6.20 3.46
C GLN A 71 4.24 -4.86 3.09
N VAL A 72 4.60 -3.80 3.82
CA VAL A 72 4.16 -2.43 3.51
C VAL A 72 4.56 -2.07 2.08
N ASN A 73 5.77 -2.41 1.66
CA ASN A 73 6.23 -2.19 0.30
C ASN A 73 5.35 -2.91 -0.72
N SER A 74 4.97 -4.16 -0.46
CA SER A 74 4.05 -4.90 -1.34
C SER A 74 2.68 -4.21 -1.45
N LEU A 75 2.16 -3.66 -0.35
CA LEU A 75 0.92 -2.86 -0.38
C LEU A 75 1.09 -1.55 -1.15
N LEU A 76 2.22 -0.87 -0.98
CA LEU A 76 2.53 0.35 -1.74
C LEU A 76 2.63 0.08 -3.25
N HIS A 77 3.14 -1.08 -3.65
CA HIS A 77 3.17 -1.48 -5.06
C HIS A 77 1.75 -1.72 -5.62
N ILE A 78 0.83 -2.28 -4.84
CA ILE A 78 -0.59 -2.37 -5.24
C ILE A 78 -1.14 -0.96 -5.45
N ILE A 79 -0.95 -0.07 -4.47
CA ILE A 79 -1.42 1.32 -4.58
C ILE A 79 -0.82 1.98 -5.82
N ASN A 80 0.47 1.79 -6.07
CA ASN A 80 1.14 2.34 -7.24
C ASN A 80 0.54 1.86 -8.56
N ALA A 81 0.35 0.54 -8.70
CA ALA A 81 -0.26 -0.05 -9.89
C ALA A 81 -1.65 0.52 -10.14
N CYS A 82 -2.49 0.62 -9.10
CA CYS A 82 -3.84 1.13 -9.22
C CYS A 82 -3.90 2.64 -9.49
N CYS A 83 -3.11 3.44 -8.78
CA CYS A 83 -3.02 4.88 -8.99
C CYS A 83 -2.48 5.25 -10.38
N SER A 84 -1.72 4.34 -11.00
CA SER A 84 -1.16 4.50 -12.35
C SER A 84 -2.00 3.83 -13.45
N GLY A 85 -3.01 3.03 -13.10
CA GLY A 85 -3.78 2.24 -14.08
C GLY A 85 -2.98 1.11 -14.72
N ASP A 86 -1.93 0.61 -14.05
CA ASP A 86 -1.08 -0.47 -14.52
C ASP A 86 -1.67 -1.83 -14.14
N TRP A 87 -2.34 -2.47 -15.10
CA TRP A 87 -3.00 -3.75 -14.90
C TRP A 87 -2.02 -4.91 -14.68
N GLU A 88 -0.96 -4.98 -15.47
CA GLU A 88 0.01 -6.07 -15.40
C GLU A 88 0.82 -5.97 -14.09
N GLY A 89 1.23 -4.76 -13.71
CA GLY A 89 1.84 -4.50 -12.40
C GLY A 89 0.91 -4.85 -11.25
N TYR A 90 -0.40 -4.59 -11.36
CA TYR A 90 -1.38 -4.99 -10.35
C TYR A 90 -1.38 -6.52 -10.16
N LEU A 91 -1.44 -7.31 -11.24
CA LEU A 91 -1.45 -8.77 -11.16
C LEU A 91 -0.13 -9.34 -10.61
N ALA A 92 1.01 -8.80 -11.04
CA ALA A 92 2.33 -9.22 -10.57
C ALA A 92 2.52 -8.98 -9.06
N VAL A 93 2.00 -7.86 -8.55
CA VAL A 93 2.06 -7.56 -7.11
C VAL A 93 1.05 -8.43 -6.34
N LEU A 94 -0.10 -8.75 -6.94
CA LEU A 94 -1.10 -9.60 -6.31
C LEU A 94 -0.58 -11.01 -6.02
N GLU A 95 0.20 -11.58 -6.94
CA GLU A 95 0.91 -12.85 -6.74
C GLU A 95 1.77 -12.82 -5.47
N ASN A 96 2.46 -11.69 -5.25
CA ASN A 96 3.27 -11.47 -4.06
C ASN A 96 2.45 -11.25 -2.78
N VAL A 97 1.29 -10.60 -2.85
CA VAL A 97 0.49 -10.25 -1.67
C VAL A 97 -0.35 -11.42 -1.16
N ILE A 98 -0.74 -12.36 -2.03
CA ILE A 98 -1.52 -13.55 -1.65
C ILE A 98 -0.89 -14.30 -0.48
N LYS A 99 0.43 -14.42 -0.44
CA LYS A 99 1.15 -15.09 0.66
C LYS A 99 0.85 -14.48 2.02
N TYR A 100 0.66 -13.17 2.08
CA TYR A 100 0.38 -12.46 3.31
C TYR A 100 -1.05 -12.68 3.80
N PHE A 101 -2.01 -12.97 2.91
CA PHE A 101 -3.35 -13.37 3.36
C PHE A 101 -3.34 -14.70 4.11
N PHE A 102 -2.53 -15.66 3.66
CA PHE A 102 -2.32 -16.91 4.41
C PHE A 102 -1.59 -16.67 5.72
N ALA A 103 -0.53 -15.84 5.69
CA ALA A 103 0.28 -15.50 6.84
C ALA A 103 -0.53 -14.86 7.98
N HIS A 104 -1.47 -13.97 7.64
CA HIS A 104 -2.28 -13.23 8.61
C HIS A 104 -3.64 -13.89 8.91
N ASN A 105 -3.82 -15.16 8.55
CA ASN A 105 -5.08 -15.90 8.74
C ASN A 105 -6.32 -15.19 8.13
N LEU A 106 -6.13 -14.48 7.02
CA LEU A 106 -7.18 -13.80 6.27
C LEU A 106 -7.81 -14.78 5.27
N LEU A 107 -8.36 -15.89 5.78
CA LEU A 107 -8.74 -17.07 4.97
C LEU A 107 -9.74 -16.76 3.86
N ASN A 108 -10.67 -15.82 4.06
CA ASN A 108 -11.61 -15.40 3.01
C ASN A 108 -10.88 -14.86 1.79
N TYR A 109 -9.87 -14.01 2.02
CA TYR A 109 -9.02 -13.48 0.95
C TYR A 109 -8.05 -14.54 0.44
N ALA A 110 -7.40 -15.29 1.34
CA ALA A 110 -6.42 -16.31 0.95
C ALA A 110 -7.00 -17.36 -0.02
N ARG A 111 -8.29 -17.68 0.10
CA ARG A 111 -8.98 -18.63 -0.78
C ARG A 111 -9.42 -18.04 -2.11
N LEU A 112 -9.94 -16.80 -2.10
CA LEU A 112 -10.53 -16.19 -3.29
C LEU A 112 -9.50 -15.48 -4.17
N MET A 113 -8.46 -14.91 -3.57
CA MET A 113 -7.46 -14.12 -4.30
C MET A 113 -6.64 -14.93 -5.32
N PRO A 114 -6.23 -16.19 -5.06
CA PRO A 114 -5.61 -17.03 -6.09
C PRO A 114 -6.55 -17.34 -7.25
N VAL A 115 -7.84 -17.57 -6.97
CA VAL A 115 -8.86 -17.83 -8.01
C VAL A 115 -9.05 -16.58 -8.87
N HIS A 116 -9.18 -15.43 -8.23
CA HIS A 116 -9.26 -14.14 -8.91
C HIS A 116 -8.03 -13.92 -9.81
N LEU A 117 -6.81 -14.09 -9.28
CA LEU A 117 -5.57 -13.94 -10.04
C LEU A 117 -5.53 -14.88 -11.26
N ALA A 118 -5.91 -16.15 -11.09
CA ALA A 118 -5.95 -17.11 -12.19
C ALA A 118 -6.97 -16.71 -13.27
N GLN A 119 -8.17 -16.30 -12.86
CA GLN A 119 -9.21 -15.82 -13.78
C GLN A 119 -8.78 -14.56 -14.53
N MET A 120 -8.17 -13.60 -13.83
CA MET A 120 -7.71 -12.35 -14.44
C MET A 120 -6.58 -12.59 -15.45
N ASN A 121 -5.64 -13.49 -15.19
CA ASN A 121 -4.59 -13.86 -16.15
C ASN A 121 -5.16 -14.62 -17.36
N ALA A 122 -6.15 -15.49 -17.16
CA ALA A 122 -6.76 -16.25 -18.26
C ALA A 122 -7.45 -15.35 -19.31
N LEU A 123 -7.89 -14.13 -18.92
CA LEU A 123 -8.51 -13.17 -19.83
C LEU A 123 -7.64 -12.84 -21.05
N GLU A 124 -6.30 -12.89 -20.93
CA GLU A 124 -5.41 -12.65 -22.07
C GLU A 124 -5.72 -13.60 -23.25
N GLN A 125 -6.14 -14.83 -22.96
CA GLN A 125 -6.50 -15.84 -23.96
C GLN A 125 -8.03 -15.96 -24.14
N ASP A 126 -8.77 -15.98 -23.05
CA ASP A 126 -10.21 -16.28 -23.03
C ASP A 126 -11.08 -15.09 -23.47
N ASP A 127 -10.64 -13.86 -23.19
CA ASP A 127 -11.32 -12.61 -23.60
C ASP A 127 -10.30 -11.47 -23.81
N PRO A 128 -9.58 -11.48 -24.96
CA PRO A 128 -8.57 -10.48 -25.25
C PRO A 128 -9.12 -9.05 -25.31
N VAL A 129 -10.41 -8.87 -25.62
CA VAL A 129 -11.05 -7.55 -25.66
C VAL A 129 -11.09 -6.94 -24.27
N THR A 130 -11.54 -7.72 -23.28
CA THR A 130 -11.52 -7.30 -21.89
C THR A 130 -10.09 -7.11 -21.39
N TRP A 131 -9.16 -8.00 -21.74
CA TRP A 131 -7.74 -7.85 -21.36
C TRP A 131 -7.13 -6.52 -21.84
N GLU A 132 -7.33 -6.15 -23.09
CA GLU A 132 -6.83 -4.88 -23.64
C GLU A 132 -7.49 -3.66 -22.97
N ALA A 133 -8.80 -3.72 -22.66
CA ALA A 133 -9.47 -2.67 -21.90
C ALA A 133 -8.88 -2.49 -20.50
N LEU A 134 -8.56 -3.59 -19.81
CA LEU A 134 -7.93 -3.55 -18.49
C LEU A 134 -6.52 -2.94 -18.57
N LYS A 135 -5.71 -3.33 -19.57
CA LYS A 135 -4.39 -2.72 -19.83
C LYS A 135 -4.46 -1.24 -20.19
N ALA A 136 -5.56 -0.80 -20.83
CA ALA A 136 -5.81 0.61 -21.08
C ALA A 136 -6.21 1.40 -19.81
N GLY A 137 -6.29 0.74 -18.64
CA GLY A 137 -6.61 1.36 -17.36
C GLY A 137 -8.11 1.41 -17.05
N GLU A 138 -8.97 0.72 -17.81
CA GLU A 138 -10.43 0.79 -17.62
C GLU A 138 -10.94 0.11 -16.33
N PHE A 139 -10.05 -0.50 -15.54
CA PHE A 139 -10.36 -1.06 -14.22
C PHE A 139 -10.30 -0.04 -13.07
N VAL A 140 -9.83 1.18 -13.35
CA VAL A 140 -9.73 2.27 -12.37
C VAL A 140 -10.41 3.54 -12.87
N VAL A 141 -10.72 4.44 -11.93
CA VAL A 141 -11.37 5.71 -12.23
C VAL A 141 -10.47 6.88 -11.87
N ALA A 142 -10.19 7.75 -12.85
CA ALA A 142 -9.52 9.02 -12.63
C ALA A 142 -10.55 10.13 -12.36
N LYS A 143 -10.41 10.86 -11.24
CA LYS A 143 -11.25 12.04 -10.92
C LYS A 143 -10.61 13.36 -11.36
N SER A 144 -9.36 13.32 -11.80
CA SER A 144 -8.58 14.48 -12.26
C SER A 144 -7.55 14.04 -13.30
N GLU A 145 -7.04 15.01 -14.06
CA GLU A 145 -5.94 14.80 -15.02
C GLU A 145 -4.56 14.74 -14.34
N VAL A 146 -4.50 14.95 -13.01
CA VAL A 146 -3.26 14.83 -12.24
C VAL A 146 -2.80 13.36 -12.26
N PRO A 147 -1.54 13.07 -12.65
CA PRO A 147 -1.02 11.71 -12.63
C PRO A 147 -1.12 11.07 -11.23
N PHE A 148 -1.12 9.74 -11.18
CA PHE A 148 -1.14 8.99 -9.91
C PHE A 148 -2.40 9.25 -9.05
N THR A 149 -3.54 9.58 -9.66
CA THR A 149 -4.80 9.85 -8.93
C THR A 149 -5.92 8.87 -9.22
N CYS A 150 -5.64 7.82 -9.99
CA CYS A 150 -6.63 6.78 -10.25
C CYS A 150 -7.02 6.08 -8.93
N LEU A 151 -8.29 5.71 -8.84
CA LEU A 151 -8.87 5.04 -7.69
C LEU A 151 -9.57 3.78 -8.14
N PHE A 152 -9.64 2.78 -7.26
CA PHE A 152 -10.52 1.65 -7.48
C PHE A 152 -11.97 2.11 -7.65
N THR A 153 -12.72 1.38 -8.47
CA THR A 153 -14.13 1.66 -8.76
C THR A 153 -14.96 1.69 -7.47
N ASP A 154 -14.75 0.74 -6.55
CA ASP A 154 -15.46 0.69 -5.26
C ASP A 154 -15.17 1.92 -4.39
N GLN A 155 -13.90 2.31 -4.25
CA GLN A 155 -13.52 3.51 -3.50
C GLN A 155 -14.12 4.78 -4.12
N THR A 156 -14.16 4.85 -5.45
CA THR A 156 -14.79 5.97 -6.16
C THR A 156 -16.29 6.00 -5.93
N LEU A 157 -16.93 4.84 -5.97
CA LEU A 157 -18.35 4.68 -5.69
C LEU A 157 -18.68 5.07 -4.26
N GLU A 158 -17.89 4.65 -3.27
CA GLU A 158 -18.07 5.02 -1.86
C GLU A 158 -17.97 6.54 -1.67
N GLN A 159 -16.98 7.18 -2.30
CA GLN A 159 -16.86 8.64 -2.29
C GLN A 159 -18.09 9.32 -2.91
N LYS A 160 -18.62 8.78 -4.01
CA LYS A 160 -19.82 9.31 -4.67
C LYS A 160 -21.08 9.13 -3.80
N ILE A 161 -21.24 7.98 -3.18
CA ILE A 161 -22.32 7.71 -2.22
C ILE A 161 -22.22 8.69 -1.04
N LYS A 162 -21.01 8.96 -0.54
CA LYS A 162 -20.78 9.92 0.55
C LYS A 162 -21.13 11.36 0.13
N GLU A 163 -20.81 11.76 -1.09
CA GLU A 163 -21.24 13.05 -1.66
C GLU A 163 -22.78 13.16 -1.70
N LEU A 164 -23.48 12.10 -2.13
CA LEU A 164 -24.94 12.04 -2.15
C LEU A 164 -25.56 12.10 -0.74
N ARG A 165 -24.90 11.49 0.26
CA ARG A 165 -25.37 11.47 1.66
C ARG A 165 -25.16 12.79 2.41
N ARG A 166 -24.18 13.62 2.01
CA ARG A 166 -23.67 14.76 2.82
C ARG A 166 -24.71 15.82 3.21
N HIS A 167 -25.82 15.94 2.48
CA HIS A 167 -26.88 16.90 2.75
C HIS A 167 -28.20 16.24 3.18
N GLY A 168 -28.14 15.00 3.70
CA GLY A 168 -29.33 14.24 4.08
C GLY A 168 -30.10 13.63 2.90
N GLY A 169 -29.64 13.84 1.66
CA GLY A 169 -30.38 13.44 0.45
C GLY A 169 -30.71 11.95 0.36
N MET A 170 -29.86 11.08 0.93
CA MET A 170 -30.10 9.62 0.98
C MET A 170 -30.63 9.13 2.34
N VAL A 171 -30.57 9.98 3.38
CA VAL A 171 -30.92 9.59 4.75
C VAL A 171 -32.44 9.61 4.87
N GLY A 172 -33.07 8.44 5.02
CA GLY A 172 -34.53 8.28 5.06
C GLY A 172 -35.16 7.79 3.76
N LEU A 173 -34.40 7.75 2.66
CA LEU A 173 -34.86 7.19 1.37
C LEU A 173 -34.37 5.75 1.13
N SER A 174 -33.49 5.19 1.97
CA SER A 174 -32.95 3.85 1.78
C SER A 174 -33.99 2.72 1.78
N GLN A 175 -35.18 2.96 2.34
CA GLN A 175 -36.30 2.01 2.35
C GLN A 175 -37.39 2.37 1.32
N ASP A 176 -37.25 3.49 0.61
CA ASP A 176 -38.13 3.90 -0.49
C ASP A 176 -37.37 3.73 -1.81
N GLU A 177 -37.51 2.56 -2.44
CA GLU A 177 -36.85 2.24 -3.70
C GLU A 177 -37.18 3.26 -4.80
N THR A 178 -38.41 3.79 -4.83
CA THR A 178 -38.83 4.77 -5.84
C THR A 178 -38.19 6.14 -5.57
N GLY A 179 -38.13 6.56 -4.30
CA GLY A 179 -37.45 7.77 -3.88
C GLY A 179 -35.94 7.71 -4.15
N LEU A 180 -35.31 6.55 -3.90
CA LEU A 180 -33.91 6.31 -4.19
C LEU A 180 -33.63 6.34 -5.70
N ASP A 181 -34.45 5.66 -6.50
CA ASP A 181 -34.30 5.65 -7.96
C ASP A 181 -34.38 7.07 -8.55
N ARG A 182 -35.38 7.86 -8.13
CA ARG A 182 -35.50 9.28 -8.53
C ARG A 182 -34.31 10.10 -8.10
N LEU A 183 -33.79 9.90 -6.89
CA LEU A 183 -32.61 10.62 -6.41
C LEU A 183 -31.38 10.29 -7.27
N VAL A 184 -31.11 9.00 -7.50
CA VAL A 184 -29.93 8.53 -8.24
C VAL A 184 -29.98 8.94 -9.71
N THR A 185 -31.16 8.93 -10.32
CA THR A 185 -31.34 9.34 -11.73
C THR A 185 -31.34 10.87 -11.88
N THR A 186 -32.01 11.61 -10.99
CA THR A 186 -32.20 13.06 -11.14
C THR A 186 -30.98 13.86 -10.67
N THR A 187 -30.31 13.43 -9.60
CA THR A 187 -29.20 14.20 -8.99
C THR A 187 -28.03 14.45 -9.96
N PRO A 188 -27.55 13.47 -10.74
CA PRO A 188 -26.51 13.70 -11.75
C PRO A 188 -26.94 14.71 -12.82
N HIS A 189 -28.20 14.67 -13.26
CA HIS A 189 -28.73 15.61 -14.23
C HIS A 189 -28.81 17.03 -13.68
N LEU A 190 -29.29 17.22 -12.45
CA LEU A 190 -29.29 18.53 -11.78
C LEU A 190 -27.87 19.07 -11.58
N ALA A 191 -26.95 18.22 -11.12
CA ALA A 191 -25.55 18.61 -10.97
C ALA A 191 -24.92 19.04 -12.30
N ARG A 192 -25.25 18.37 -13.40
CA ARG A 192 -24.82 18.74 -14.76
C ARG A 192 -25.38 20.11 -15.17
N ILE A 193 -26.67 20.36 -14.95
CA ILE A 193 -27.31 21.65 -15.29
C ILE A 193 -26.68 22.79 -14.48
N VAL A 194 -26.51 22.59 -13.17
CA VAL A 194 -25.84 23.58 -12.30
C VAL A 194 -24.41 23.85 -12.77
N LYS A 195 -23.65 22.80 -13.12
CA LYS A 195 -22.28 22.96 -13.65
C LYS A 195 -22.26 23.73 -14.97
N GLN A 196 -23.19 23.44 -15.89
CA GLN A 196 -23.34 24.17 -17.15
C GLN A 196 -23.67 25.65 -16.91
N TYR A 197 -24.60 25.92 -16.00
CA TYR A 197 -24.97 27.29 -15.60
C TYR A 197 -23.78 28.03 -14.98
N LEU A 198 -23.05 27.43 -14.03
CA LEU A 198 -21.87 28.05 -13.43
C LEU A 198 -20.75 28.31 -14.45
N ASN A 199 -20.57 27.41 -15.42
CA ASN A 199 -19.59 27.59 -16.49
C ASN A 199 -19.97 28.70 -17.50
N SER A 200 -21.22 29.18 -17.49
CA SER A 200 -21.64 30.28 -18.36
C SER A 200 -21.18 31.67 -17.87
N PHE A 201 -20.69 31.75 -16.63
CA PHE A 201 -20.09 32.97 -16.09
C PHE A 201 -18.59 33.04 -16.41
N PRO A 202 -18.02 34.23 -16.67
CA PRO A 202 -16.58 34.40 -16.86
C PRO A 202 -15.85 33.89 -15.62
N LYS A 203 -14.94 32.92 -15.80
CA LYS A 203 -14.09 32.45 -14.71
C LYS A 203 -13.07 33.55 -14.40
N GLU A 204 -13.13 34.14 -13.21
CA GLU A 204 -11.99 34.87 -12.67
C GLU A 204 -10.83 33.86 -12.56
N SER A 205 -9.74 34.13 -13.29
CA SER A 205 -8.56 33.28 -13.35
C SER A 205 -7.81 33.31 -12.02
N SER A 206 -8.30 32.57 -11.03
CA SER A 206 -7.63 32.41 -9.74
C SER A 206 -7.59 30.96 -9.24
N SER A 207 -8.21 30.01 -9.95
CA SER A 207 -7.98 28.59 -9.66
C SER A 207 -6.67 28.16 -10.31
N SER A 208 -5.57 28.28 -9.56
CA SER A 208 -4.35 27.53 -9.83
C SER A 208 -4.75 26.07 -10.09
N HIS A 209 -4.61 25.60 -11.33
CA HIS A 209 -4.69 24.19 -11.62
C HIS A 209 -3.64 23.52 -10.75
N ARG A 210 -4.09 22.72 -9.78
CA ARG A 210 -3.16 21.95 -8.96
C ARG A 210 -2.58 20.88 -9.87
N ASN A 211 -1.32 21.09 -10.24
CA ASN A 211 -0.54 20.13 -11.01
C ASN A 211 0.06 19.03 -10.11
N GLU A 212 -0.17 19.11 -8.80
CA GLU A 212 0.41 18.21 -7.81
C GLU A 212 -0.66 17.39 -7.09
N HIS A 213 -0.28 16.16 -6.72
CA HIS A 213 -1.13 15.25 -5.94
C HIS A 213 -1.52 15.88 -4.58
N TYR A 214 -2.78 15.70 -4.16
CA TYR A 214 -3.32 16.35 -2.94
C TYR A 214 -2.56 15.98 -1.65
N GLN A 215 -1.88 14.84 -1.62
CA GLN A 215 -1.08 14.42 -0.46
C GLN A 215 0.25 15.18 -0.36
N LEU A 216 0.72 15.79 -1.44
CA LEU A 216 1.96 16.58 -1.46
C LEU A 216 1.75 18.01 -0.96
N SER A 217 0.50 18.48 -0.91
CA SER A 217 0.16 19.87 -0.57
C SER A 217 -0.60 20.02 0.75
N GLY A 218 -0.48 21.23 1.32
CA GLY A 218 -1.27 21.67 2.47
C GLY A 218 -1.05 20.85 3.75
N CYS A 219 -2.11 20.72 4.54
CA CYS A 219 -2.03 20.08 5.87
C CYS A 219 -1.75 18.57 5.80
N VAL A 220 -1.99 17.91 4.66
CA VAL A 220 -1.81 16.45 4.54
C VAL A 220 -0.33 16.09 4.56
N SER A 221 0.51 16.82 3.82
CA SER A 221 1.96 16.57 3.77
C SER A 221 2.61 16.87 5.12
N ILE A 222 2.22 17.99 5.76
CA ILE A 222 2.67 18.37 7.11
C ILE A 222 2.33 17.28 8.12
N ARG A 223 1.06 16.86 8.17
CA ARG A 223 0.59 15.82 9.10
C ARG A 223 1.31 14.49 8.87
N SER A 224 1.55 14.11 7.62
CA SER A 224 2.26 12.86 7.30
C SER A 224 3.69 12.88 7.82
N ARG A 225 4.40 14.00 7.63
CA ARG A 225 5.75 14.21 8.18
C ARG A 225 5.76 14.19 9.71
N GLU A 226 4.83 14.89 10.34
CA GLU A 226 4.71 14.91 11.80
C GLU A 226 4.42 13.52 12.37
N ASN A 227 3.52 12.76 11.74
CA ASN A 227 3.19 11.41 12.18
C ASN A 227 4.38 10.45 12.03
N ALA A 228 5.16 10.56 10.95
CA ALA A 228 6.38 9.77 10.78
C ALA A 228 7.41 10.07 11.89
N LEU A 229 7.60 11.34 12.24
CA LEU A 229 8.49 11.74 13.34
C LEU A 229 7.99 11.24 14.71
N LYS A 230 6.67 11.29 14.96
CA LYS A 230 6.08 10.73 16.18
C LYS A 230 6.28 9.22 16.29
N LEU A 231 6.11 8.49 15.18
CA LEU A 231 6.36 7.05 15.15
C LEU A 231 7.83 6.72 15.43
N HIS A 232 8.76 7.45 14.78
CA HIS A 232 10.19 7.30 15.03
C HIS A 232 10.54 7.53 16.50
N HIS A 233 10.04 8.63 17.08
CA HIS A 233 10.28 8.96 18.48
C HIS A 233 9.69 7.91 19.43
N SER A 234 8.48 7.41 19.13
CA SER A 234 7.84 6.34 19.91
C SER A 234 8.66 5.06 19.88
N ILE A 235 9.18 4.66 18.71
CA ILE A 235 10.08 3.52 18.60
C ILE A 235 11.33 3.75 19.45
N GLU A 236 12.03 4.88 19.32
CA GLU A 236 13.24 5.14 20.11
C GLU A 236 12.98 5.13 21.62
N LEU A 237 11.87 5.75 22.06
CA LEU A 237 11.51 5.85 23.46
C LEU A 237 11.17 4.47 24.06
N HIS A 238 10.30 3.71 23.41
CA HIS A 238 9.84 2.41 23.92
C HIS A 238 10.84 1.28 23.65
N CYS A 239 11.69 1.44 22.64
CA CYS A 239 12.70 0.47 22.23
C CYS A 239 14.08 0.71 22.81
N THR A 240 14.18 1.57 23.82
CA THR A 240 15.42 1.86 24.56
C THR A 240 16.56 2.31 23.63
N GLY A 241 16.23 2.95 22.52
CA GLY A 241 17.18 3.27 21.46
C GLY A 241 16.64 2.95 20.08
N ASN A 242 17.47 3.21 19.07
CA ASN A 242 17.13 2.90 17.69
C ASN A 242 17.37 1.41 17.42
N PRO A 243 16.35 0.63 16.99
CA PRO A 243 16.46 -0.81 16.83
C PRO A 243 17.47 -1.24 15.77
N PHE A 244 17.79 -0.38 14.80
CA PHE A 244 18.81 -0.63 13.78
C PHE A 244 20.23 -0.27 14.26
N LYS A 245 20.35 0.36 15.43
CA LYS A 245 21.62 0.76 16.04
C LYS A 245 22.00 -0.12 17.22
N GLU A 246 20.99 -0.63 17.93
CA GLU A 246 21.11 -1.36 19.18
C GLU A 246 20.35 -2.68 19.10
N ILE A 247 21.00 -3.77 19.49
CA ILE A 247 20.38 -5.10 19.52
C ILE A 247 19.21 -5.04 20.51
N SER A 248 18.01 -5.08 19.97
CA SER A 248 16.77 -4.88 20.71
C SER A 248 15.90 -6.14 20.61
N PRO A 249 15.44 -6.70 21.75
CA PRO A 249 14.53 -7.83 21.72
C PRO A 249 13.16 -7.41 21.16
N LEU A 250 12.43 -8.36 20.61
CA LEU A 250 11.09 -8.10 20.10
C LEU A 250 10.13 -7.79 21.25
N LYS A 251 9.51 -6.61 21.21
CA LYS A 251 8.55 -6.16 22.22
C LYS A 251 7.42 -5.35 21.61
N SER A 252 6.30 -5.31 22.33
CA SER A 252 5.17 -4.44 22.01
C SER A 252 5.57 -2.96 22.14
N LEU A 253 5.33 -2.18 21.09
CA LEU A 253 5.56 -0.73 21.11
C LEU A 253 4.64 0.01 22.10
N VAL A 254 3.48 -0.59 22.45
CA VAL A 254 2.48 0.05 23.31
C VAL A 254 2.73 -0.28 24.79
N SER A 255 3.03 -1.55 25.09
CA SER A 255 3.15 -2.03 26.47
C SER A 255 4.58 -2.26 26.93
N SER A 256 5.57 -2.17 26.02
CA SER A 256 6.96 -2.55 26.24
C SER A 256 7.17 -3.99 26.71
N VAL A 257 6.14 -4.84 26.62
CA VAL A 257 6.19 -6.25 27.01
C VAL A 257 6.92 -7.05 25.93
N LEU A 258 7.85 -7.90 26.36
CA LEU A 258 8.59 -8.82 25.49
C LEU A 258 7.63 -9.80 24.82
N VAL A 259 7.86 -10.06 23.54
CA VAL A 259 7.12 -11.09 22.80
C VAL A 259 7.66 -12.47 23.24
N PRO A 260 6.79 -13.40 23.65
CA PRO A 260 7.19 -14.78 23.97
C PRO A 260 7.92 -15.47 22.80
N GLU A 261 8.87 -16.36 23.10
CA GLU A 261 9.70 -17.00 22.06
C GLU A 261 8.88 -17.84 21.07
N ASP A 262 7.82 -18.53 21.52
CA ASP A 262 6.90 -19.29 20.65
C ASP A 262 6.15 -18.37 19.66
N ALA A 263 5.73 -17.21 20.13
CA ALA A 263 5.11 -16.19 19.29
C ALA A 263 6.12 -15.57 18.32
N LYS A 264 7.36 -15.35 18.77
CA LYS A 264 8.45 -14.79 17.97
C LYS A 264 8.85 -15.74 16.83
N GLU A 265 9.02 -17.03 17.11
CA GLU A 265 9.26 -18.06 16.09
C GLU A 265 8.13 -18.08 15.06
N THR A 266 6.87 -18.06 15.53
CA THR A 266 5.70 -18.04 14.65
C THR A 266 5.70 -16.80 13.74
N ILE A 267 5.97 -15.62 14.29
CA ILE A 267 6.06 -14.36 13.53
C ILE A 267 7.15 -14.47 12.46
N PHE A 268 8.37 -14.84 12.82
CA PHE A 268 9.47 -14.90 11.86
C PHE A 268 9.28 -16.00 10.81
N CYS A 269 8.75 -17.17 11.17
CA CYS A 269 8.42 -18.22 10.20
C CYS A 269 7.33 -17.78 9.22
N THR A 270 6.30 -17.12 9.72
CA THR A 270 5.17 -16.61 8.94
C THR A 270 5.63 -15.55 7.93
N LEU A 271 6.54 -14.68 8.34
CA LEU A 271 7.08 -13.60 7.54
C LEU A 271 8.17 -14.05 6.55
N ALA A 272 8.97 -15.06 6.90
CA ALA A 272 10.05 -15.59 6.05
C ALA A 272 9.55 -16.52 4.93
N ARG A 273 8.30 -16.99 4.98
CA ARG A 273 7.75 -17.91 3.97
C ARG A 273 7.53 -17.19 2.64
N LYS A 274 8.60 -17.06 1.84
CA LYS A 274 8.49 -16.85 0.39
C LYS A 274 7.63 -17.99 -0.14
N VAL A 275 6.39 -17.69 -0.55
CA VAL A 275 5.48 -18.70 -1.08
C VAL A 275 6.07 -19.24 -2.38
N ARG A 276 6.85 -20.30 -2.25
CA ARG A 276 7.23 -21.19 -3.36
C ARG A 276 6.42 -22.49 -3.34
N ASN A 277 5.70 -22.76 -2.23
CA ASN A 277 5.08 -24.07 -1.98
C ASN A 277 3.54 -24.05 -1.91
N ALA A 278 2.87 -22.90 -2.05
CA ALA A 278 1.40 -22.85 -2.01
C ALA A 278 0.74 -23.11 -3.38
N LEU A 279 1.48 -23.02 -4.48
CA LEU A 279 0.96 -23.27 -5.83
C LEU A 279 1.19 -24.71 -6.33
N THR A 280 1.92 -25.55 -5.57
CA THR A 280 2.24 -26.93 -5.95
C THR A 280 1.60 -28.00 -5.07
N SER A 281 0.87 -27.65 -4.01
CA SER A 281 0.17 -28.62 -3.17
C SER A 281 -1.34 -28.64 -3.44
N SER A 282 -1.70 -29.29 -4.55
CA SER A 282 -2.99 -29.98 -4.64
C SER A 282 -2.96 -31.20 -3.71
N SER A 283 -2.93 -31.00 -2.40
CA SER A 283 -3.31 -32.04 -1.44
C SER A 283 -3.92 -31.37 -0.21
N VAL A 284 -5.25 -31.30 -0.26
CA VAL A 284 -6.11 -31.22 0.92
C VAL A 284 -5.73 -32.38 1.86
N ASN A 285 -5.66 -32.10 3.16
CA ASN A 285 -5.28 -32.97 4.29
C ASN A 285 -3.81 -32.90 4.68
N ASP A 286 -3.48 -31.97 5.57
CA ASP A 286 -2.62 -32.20 6.76
C ASP A 286 -2.23 -30.86 7.36
N CYS A 287 -3.15 -30.22 8.11
CA CYS A 287 -2.82 -29.16 9.06
C CYS A 287 -3.94 -29.05 10.10
N CYS A 288 -4.02 -30.05 11.01
CA CYS A 288 -4.52 -29.91 12.38
C CYS A 288 -4.42 -31.27 13.11
N PRO A 289 -3.41 -31.53 13.95
CA PRO A 289 -3.52 -32.54 14.98
C PRO A 289 -4.17 -31.93 16.23
N HIS A 290 -5.11 -32.67 16.82
CA HIS A 290 -5.78 -32.45 18.10
C HIS A 290 -7.00 -31.54 18.12
N GLN A 291 -8.18 -32.13 17.85
CA GLN A 291 -9.32 -32.06 18.75
C GLN A 291 -10.18 -33.32 18.56
N ASN A 292 -9.81 -34.39 19.26
CA ASN A 292 -10.65 -35.57 19.41
C ASN A 292 -10.72 -35.90 20.90
N SER A 293 -11.65 -35.28 21.61
CA SER A 293 -12.24 -35.88 22.82
C SER A 293 -13.49 -35.12 23.25
N ARG A 294 -14.55 -35.89 23.53
CA ARG A 294 -15.78 -35.57 24.28
C ARG A 294 -16.96 -35.03 23.49
N PHE A 295 -17.72 -35.96 22.91
CA PHE A 295 -19.16 -36.05 23.21
C PHE A 295 -19.47 -37.50 23.59
N GLY A 296 -19.62 -37.71 24.90
CA GLY A 296 -20.22 -38.91 25.47
C GLY A 296 -21.70 -38.65 25.68
N THR A 297 -22.49 -39.65 25.29
CA THR A 297 -23.94 -39.82 25.49
C THR A 297 -24.45 -39.43 26.88
N GLN A 298 -25.52 -38.64 26.90
CA GLN A 298 -26.79 -38.93 27.57
C GLN A 298 -27.90 -38.09 26.93
#